data_AF-A0A9P5JZM3-F1
#
_entry.id   AF-A0A9P5JZM3-F1
#
_cell.length_a   1.000
_cell.length_b   1.000
_cell.length_c   1.000
_cell.angle_alpha   90.00
_cell.angle_beta   90.00
_cell.angle_gamma   90.00
#
_symmetry.space_group_name_H-M   'P 1'
#
loop_
_entity.id
_entity.type
_entity.pdbx_description
1 polymer ?
#
loop_
_entity_poly.entity_id
_entity_poly.type
_entity_poly.pdbx_seq_one_letter_code
_entity_poly.pdbx_strand_id
1 'polypeptide(L)'
;MPDPIKSPDALVKEFKKSGEFDRLRRDLLTQFQNGDDGTEAFWARVDDIARTRLDAEDKLHLKAADTLHRELLQELDRFPLVERAVADVPALADPEFAAGIRRHAQDLLQRSRDIPVEEDHVLPPNADARDERERERRNRASSREKETSRD
;
A
#
# COMPACT_ATOMS: atom_id res chain seq x y z
N MET A 1 -14.06 4.82 -9.88
CA MET A 1 -14.47 3.45 -10.24
C MET A 1 -13.34 2.51 -9.83
N PRO A 2 -13.59 1.37 -9.16
CA PRO A 2 -12.53 0.40 -8.88
C PRO A 2 -12.21 -0.42 -10.14
N ASP A 3 -10.93 -0.61 -10.42
CA ASP A 3 -10.45 -1.36 -11.58
C ASP A 3 -10.62 -2.89 -11.35
N PRO A 4 -10.82 -3.69 -12.41
CA PRO A 4 -10.88 -5.14 -12.29
C PRO A 4 -9.58 -5.71 -11.70
N ILE A 5 -9.71 -6.50 -10.64
CA ILE A 5 -8.58 -7.07 -9.91
C ILE A 5 -8.01 -8.25 -10.73
N LYS A 6 -6.87 -8.02 -11.40
CA LYS A 6 -6.21 -9.01 -12.28
C LYS A 6 -4.90 -9.57 -11.71
N SER A 7 -4.42 -9.05 -10.58
CA SER A 7 -3.17 -9.49 -9.95
C SER A 7 -3.24 -9.49 -8.42
N PRO A 8 -2.37 -10.25 -7.73
CA PRO A 8 -2.28 -10.21 -6.27
C PRO A 8 -2.04 -8.79 -5.72
N ASP A 9 -1.17 -8.01 -6.38
CA ASP A 9 -0.88 -6.64 -5.96
C ASP A 9 -2.11 -5.72 -6.09
N ALA A 10 -2.93 -5.92 -7.12
CA ALA A 10 -4.19 -5.19 -7.28
C ALA A 10 -5.18 -5.52 -6.15
N LEU A 11 -5.24 -6.79 -5.73
CA LEU A 11 -6.08 -7.21 -4.61
C LEU A 11 -5.63 -6.55 -3.30
N VAL A 12 -4.32 -6.54 -3.03
CA VAL A 12 -3.77 -5.88 -1.82
C VAL A 12 -4.05 -4.38 -1.84
N LYS A 13 -3.93 -3.72 -2.99
CA LYS A 13 -4.25 -2.29 -3.12
C LYS A 13 -5.72 -2.00 -2.83
N GLU A 14 -6.64 -2.75 -3.43
CA GLU A 14 -8.07 -2.57 -3.19
C GLU A 14 -8.47 -2.96 -1.76
N PHE A 15 -7.83 -3.99 -1.18
CA PHE A 15 -7.99 -4.33 0.23
C PHE A 15 -7.58 -3.19 1.16
N LYS A 16 -6.43 -2.55 0.92
CA LYS A 16 -6.00 -1.37 1.68
C LYS A 16 -6.97 -0.20 1.51
N LYS A 17 -7.41 0.05 0.28
CA LYS A 17 -8.38 1.11 -0.05
C LYS A 17 -9.76 0.90 0.58
N SER A 18 -10.14 -0.36 0.86
CA SER A 18 -11.40 -0.69 1.52
C SER A 18 -11.46 -0.27 2.99
N GLY A 19 -10.32 0.09 3.61
CA GLY A 19 -10.24 0.47 5.01
C GLY A 19 -10.20 -0.70 6.00
N GLU A 20 -10.42 -1.94 5.56
CA GLU A 20 -10.30 -3.12 6.43
C GLU A 20 -8.87 -3.35 6.91
N PHE A 21 -7.85 -2.98 6.12
CA PHE A 21 -6.46 -3.00 6.58
C PHE A 21 -6.25 -2.09 7.81
N ASP A 22 -6.75 -0.86 7.77
CA ASP A 22 -6.61 0.10 8.87
C ASP A 22 -7.47 -0.29 10.08
N ARG A 23 -8.64 -0.89 9.84
CA ARG A 23 -9.44 -1.50 10.90
C ARG A 23 -8.68 -2.61 11.61
N LEU A 24 -8.18 -3.61 10.88
CA LEU A 24 -7.42 -4.72 11.45
C LEU A 24 -6.18 -4.24 12.21
N ARG A 25 -5.47 -3.25 11.67
CA ARG A 25 -4.33 -2.63 12.35
C ARG A 25 -4.72 -2.02 13.69
N ARG A 26 -5.84 -1.28 13.74
CA ARG A 26 -6.33 -0.68 15.00
C ARG A 26 -6.78 -1.77 15.98
N ASP A 27 -7.54 -2.76 15.51
CA ASP A 27 -8.04 -3.84 16.35
C ASP A 27 -6.89 -4.65 16.96
N LEU A 28 -5.85 -4.96 16.16
CA LEU A 28 -4.62 -5.61 16.66
C LEU A 28 -3.88 -4.75 17.67
N LEU A 29 -3.77 -3.43 17.45
CA LEU A 29 -3.14 -2.53 18.41
C LEU A 29 -3.91 -2.47 19.73
N THR A 30 -5.24 -2.40 19.65
CA THR A 30 -6.11 -2.39 20.83
C THR A 30 -6.02 -3.71 21.60
N GLN A 31 -6.01 -4.84 20.91
CA GLN A 31 -5.82 -6.15 21.55
C GLN A 31 -4.43 -6.29 22.16
N PHE A 32 -3.39 -5.77 21.50
CA PHE A 32 -2.05 -5.74 22.07
C PHE A 32 -2.00 -4.91 23.35
N GLN A 33 -2.59 -3.71 23.35
CA GLN A 33 -2.56 -2.79 24.50
C GLN A 33 -3.42 -3.24 25.68
N ASN A 34 -4.54 -3.91 25.41
CA ASN A 34 -5.48 -4.38 26.43
C ASN A 34 -5.26 -5.85 26.79
N GLY A 35 -4.32 -6.53 26.14
CA GLY A 35 -3.99 -7.91 26.41
C GLY A 35 -3.18 -8.00 27.70
N ASP A 36 -3.63 -8.86 28.61
CA ASP A 36 -3.01 -9.04 29.93
C ASP A 36 -1.55 -9.53 29.81
N ASP A 37 -1.22 -10.35 28.80
CA ASP A 37 0.11 -10.97 28.70
C ASP A 37 1.12 -10.21 27.79
N GLY A 38 0.65 -9.64 26.67
CA GLY A 38 1.53 -9.08 25.63
C GLY A 38 2.17 -7.75 26.04
N THR A 39 1.40 -6.88 26.69
CA THR A 39 1.87 -5.56 27.12
C THR A 39 2.78 -5.64 28.34
N GLU A 40 2.44 -6.48 29.32
CA GLU A 40 3.22 -6.62 30.55
C GLU A 40 4.60 -7.21 30.27
N ALA A 41 4.68 -8.29 29.49
CA ALA A 41 5.96 -8.89 29.08
C ALA A 41 6.81 -7.92 28.24
N PHE A 42 6.19 -7.11 27.38
CA PHE A 42 6.87 -6.06 26.63
C PHE A 42 7.47 -5.01 27.56
N TRP A 43 6.70 -4.48 28.51
CA TRP A 43 7.18 -3.48 29.47
C TRP A 43 8.26 -4.04 30.40
N ALA A 44 8.10 -5.27 30.88
CA ALA A 44 9.12 -5.94 31.69
C ALA A 44 10.46 -6.03 30.94
N ARG A 45 10.42 -6.30 29.63
CA ARG A 45 11.64 -6.35 28.81
C ARG A 45 12.27 -4.98 28.59
N VAL A 46 11.45 -3.95 28.40
CA VAL A 46 11.93 -2.55 28.31
C VAL A 46 12.59 -2.15 29.62
N ASP A 47 11.97 -2.46 30.76
CA ASP A 47 12.50 -2.21 32.10
C ASP A 47 13.82 -2.95 32.33
N ASP A 48 13.93 -4.22 31.94
CA ASP A 48 15.15 -5.00 32.07
C ASP A 48 16.31 -4.38 31.28
N ILE A 49 16.06 -3.95 30.03
CA ILE A 49 17.09 -3.31 29.19
C ILE A 49 17.49 -1.97 29.81
N ALA A 50 16.52 -1.19 30.27
CA ALA A 50 16.78 0.09 30.91
C ALA A 50 17.64 -0.10 32.16
N ARG A 51 17.26 -1.00 33.07
CA ARG A 51 18.02 -1.31 34.30
C ARG A 51 19.42 -1.81 33.97
N THR A 52 19.55 -2.76 33.06
CA THR A 52 20.86 -3.28 32.63
C THR A 52 21.78 -2.17 32.13
N ARG A 53 21.23 -1.20 31.38
CA ARG A 53 22.00 -0.06 30.88
C ARG A 53 22.37 0.94 31.98
N LEU A 54 21.44 1.21 32.89
CA LEU A 54 21.66 2.10 34.03
C LEU A 54 22.71 1.52 35.00
N ASP A 55 22.67 0.20 35.23
CA ASP A 55 23.59 -0.52 36.12
C ASP A 55 24.99 -0.69 35.52
N ALA A 56 25.09 -0.78 34.19
CA ALA A 56 26.36 -0.92 33.49
C ALA A 56 27.16 0.40 33.35
N GLU A 57 26.54 1.55 33.60
CA GLU A 57 27.20 2.86 33.48
C GLU A 57 27.51 3.48 34.85
N ASP A 58 28.73 3.21 35.35
CA ASP A 58 29.30 3.80 36.58
C ASP A 58 29.37 5.34 36.60
N LYS A 59 29.07 6.02 35.49
CA LYS A 59 29.14 7.49 35.35
C LYS A 59 27.79 8.12 35.02
N LEU A 60 26.69 7.40 35.22
CA LEU A 60 25.36 7.85 34.85
C LEU A 60 25.01 9.23 35.45
N HIS A 61 25.41 9.45 36.71
CA HIS A 61 25.17 10.67 37.47
C HIS A 61 25.92 11.90 36.93
N LEU A 62 26.86 11.72 36.00
CA LEU A 62 27.60 12.81 35.35
C LEU A 62 26.96 13.24 34.02
N LYS A 63 26.00 12.47 33.49
CA LYS A 63 25.31 12.78 32.24
C LYS A 63 24.06 13.62 32.49
N ALA A 64 23.77 14.52 31.57
CA ALA A 64 22.49 15.22 31.54
C ALA A 64 21.35 14.23 31.24
N ALA A 65 20.19 14.43 31.87
CA ALA A 65 19.03 13.54 31.75
C ALA A 65 18.59 13.34 30.29
N ASP A 66 18.66 14.41 29.47
CA ASP A 66 18.28 14.34 28.05
C ASP A 66 19.22 13.45 27.23
N THR A 67 20.52 13.46 27.53
CA THR A 67 21.52 12.62 26.87
C THR A 67 21.28 11.15 27.22
N LEU A 68 21.05 10.86 28.50
CA LEU A 68 20.71 9.52 28.97
C LEU A 68 19.43 8.99 28.33
N HIS A 69 18.38 9.80 28.29
CA HIS A 69 17.11 9.41 27.69
C HIS A 69 17.27 9.06 26.20
N ARG A 70 18.04 9.88 25.46
CA ARG A 70 18.32 9.63 24.04
C ARG A 70 19.11 8.34 23.82
N GLU A 71 20.12 8.08 24.63
CA GLU A 71 20.93 6.85 24.54
C GLU A 71 20.12 5.61 24.89
N LEU A 72 19.25 5.71 25.90
CA LEU A 72 18.35 4.63 26.30
C LEU A 72 17.37 4.29 25.17
N LEU A 73 16.78 5.29 24.52
CA LEU A 73 15.93 5.09 23.36
C LEU A 73 16.69 4.44 22.19
N GLN A 74 17.91 4.91 21.89
CA GLN A 74 18.76 4.29 20.86
C GLN A 74 19.10 2.84 21.16
N GLU A 75 19.24 2.50 22.43
CA GLU A 75 19.49 1.12 22.83
C GLU A 75 18.23 0.26 22.68
N LEU A 76 17.07 0.75 23.11
CA LEU A 76 15.80 0.06 22.93
C LEU A 76 15.52 -0.20 21.45
N ASP A 77 15.84 0.75 20.56
CA ASP A 77 15.71 0.60 19.10
C ASP A 77 16.58 -0.52 18.52
N ARG A 78 17.64 -0.97 19.20
CA ARG A 78 18.49 -2.08 18.74
C ARG A 78 17.87 -3.45 18.98
N PHE A 79 16.88 -3.53 19.86
CA PHE A 79 16.21 -4.79 20.18
C PHE A 79 14.89 -4.89 19.40
N PRO A 80 14.60 -6.02 18.73
CA PRO A 80 13.34 -6.22 18.03
C PRO A 80 12.21 -6.54 19.03
N LEU A 81 11.97 -5.61 19.96
CA LEU A 81 11.04 -5.77 21.09
C LEU A 81 9.60 -5.85 20.58
N VAL A 82 9.27 -4.98 19.63
CA VAL A 82 7.93 -4.91 19.06
C VAL A 82 7.67 -6.13 18.19
N GLU A 83 8.61 -6.54 17.34
CA GLU A 83 8.46 -7.72 16.48
C GLU A 83 8.28 -9.00 17.29
N ARG A 84 9.03 -9.13 18.40
CA ARG A 84 8.86 -10.25 19.33
C ARG A 84 7.52 -10.22 20.05
N ALA A 85 7.16 -9.08 20.63
CA ALA A 85 5.91 -8.94 21.34
C ALA A 85 4.70 -9.15 20.42
N VAL A 86 4.79 -8.76 19.15
CA VAL A 86 3.77 -9.01 18.12
C VAL A 86 3.72 -10.49 17.71
N ALA A 87 4.86 -11.17 17.63
CA ALA A 87 4.90 -12.61 17.31
C ALA A 87 4.19 -13.47 18.37
N ASP A 88 4.17 -13.00 19.62
CA ASP A 88 3.54 -13.68 20.74
C ASP A 88 2.04 -13.32 20.89
N VAL A 89 1.47 -12.47 20.01
CA VAL A 89 0.05 -12.08 20.07
C VAL A 89 -0.85 -13.26 19.69
N PRO A 90 -1.70 -13.76 20.61
CA PRO A 90 -2.56 -14.91 20.35
C PRO A 90 -3.56 -14.70 19.20
N ALA A 91 -4.00 -13.45 18.97
CA ALA A 91 -4.95 -13.10 17.93
C ALA A 91 -4.44 -13.36 16.50
N LEU A 92 -3.11 -13.37 16.29
CA LEU A 92 -2.54 -13.72 14.99
C LEU A 92 -2.50 -15.24 14.75
N ALA A 93 -2.58 -16.04 15.82
CA ALA A 93 -2.70 -17.49 15.75
C ALA A 93 -4.16 -17.95 15.60
N ASP A 94 -5.14 -17.05 15.76
CA ASP A 94 -6.56 -17.34 15.66
C ASP A 94 -6.97 -17.66 14.20
N PRO A 95 -7.50 -18.87 13.92
CA PRO A 95 -8.03 -19.23 12.61
C PRO A 95 -9.17 -18.33 12.12
N GLU A 96 -9.97 -17.76 13.04
CA GLU A 96 -11.08 -16.85 12.71
C GLU A 96 -10.57 -15.53 12.14
N PHE A 97 -9.47 -15.00 12.69
CA PHE A 97 -8.80 -13.81 12.17
C PHE A 97 -8.41 -13.98 10.69
N ALA A 98 -7.75 -15.10 10.35
CA ALA A 98 -7.40 -15.41 8.97
C ALA A 98 -8.63 -15.67 8.08
N ALA A 99 -9.70 -16.25 8.64
CA ALA A 99 -10.96 -16.46 7.92
C ALA A 99 -11.65 -15.14 7.58
N GLY A 100 -11.63 -14.16 8.48
CA GLY A 100 -12.17 -12.82 8.25
C GLY A 100 -11.47 -12.10 7.10
N ILE A 101 -10.13 -12.14 7.06
CA ILE A 101 -9.34 -11.57 5.95
C ILE A 101 -9.71 -12.25 4.62
N ARG A 102 -9.77 -13.60 4.60
CA ARG A 102 -10.12 -14.35 3.39
C ARG A 102 -11.52 -14.00 2.89
N ARG A 103 -12.50 -13.89 3.79
CA ARG A 103 -13.88 -13.52 3.44
C ARG A 103 -13.94 -12.14 2.80
N HIS A 104 -13.30 -11.14 3.40
CA HIS A 104 -13.31 -9.78 2.84
C HIS A 104 -12.56 -9.70 1.49
N ALA A 105 -11.45 -10.42 1.36
CA ALA A 105 -10.73 -10.52 0.08
C ALA A 105 -11.60 -11.18 -1.01
N GLN A 106 -12.37 -12.22 -0.66
CA GLN A 106 -13.32 -12.85 -1.57
C GLN A 106 -14.45 -11.90 -1.97
N ASP A 107 -15.00 -11.13 -1.02
CA ASP A 107 -16.03 -10.13 -1.30
C ASP A 107 -15.52 -9.05 -2.27
N LEU A 108 -14.28 -8.58 -2.10
CA LEU A 108 -13.65 -7.64 -3.02
C LEU A 108 -13.46 -8.22 -4.43
N LEU A 109 -13.04 -9.48 -4.52
CA LEU A 109 -12.89 -10.17 -5.80
C LEU A 109 -14.24 -10.34 -6.51
N GLN A 110 -15.30 -10.71 -5.78
CA GLN A 110 -16.65 -10.84 -6.35
C GLN A 110 -17.17 -9.48 -6.86
N ARG A 111 -17.06 -8.43 -6.04
CA ARG A 111 -17.45 -7.06 -6.44
C ARG A 111 -16.71 -6.57 -7.67
N SER A 112 -15.45 -6.96 -7.87
CA SER A 112 -14.69 -6.60 -9.07
C SER A 112 -15.10 -7.39 -10.33
N ARG A 113 -15.77 -8.54 -10.17
CA ARG A 113 -16.25 -9.40 -11.27
C ARG A 113 -17.66 -9.03 -11.74
N ASP A 114 -18.49 -8.49 -10.86
CA ASP A 114 -19.85 -8.05 -11.17
C ASP A 114 -19.90 -6.71 -11.94
N ILE A 115 -18.73 -6.13 -12.24
CA ILE A 115 -18.61 -4.98 -13.14
C ILE A 115 -18.68 -5.54 -14.56
N PRO A 116 -19.70 -5.18 -15.37
CA PRO A 116 -19.68 -5.46 -16.80
C PRO A 116 -18.39 -4.85 -17.33
N VAL A 117 -17.54 -5.69 -17.91
CA VAL A 117 -16.48 -5.21 -18.79
C VAL A 117 -17.23 -4.46 -19.88
N GLU A 118 -17.26 -3.12 -19.82
CA GLU A 118 -17.42 -2.38 -21.06
C GLU A 118 -16.24 -2.84 -21.90
N GLU A 119 -16.54 -3.74 -22.82
CA GLU A 119 -15.68 -4.11 -23.91
C GLU A 119 -15.07 -2.83 -24.42
N ASP A 120 -13.73 -2.82 -24.48
CA ASP A 120 -12.96 -1.81 -25.18
C ASP A 120 -13.79 -1.32 -26.36
N HIS A 121 -14.13 -0.03 -26.33
CA HIS A 121 -14.67 0.66 -27.49
C HIS A 121 -13.73 0.34 -28.65
N VAL A 122 -14.12 -0.63 -29.48
CA VAL A 122 -13.48 -0.93 -30.74
C VAL A 122 -13.68 0.33 -31.56
N LEU A 123 -12.68 1.20 -31.54
CA LEU A 123 -12.57 2.29 -32.47
C LEU A 123 -12.74 1.68 -33.87
N PRO A 124 -13.73 2.12 -34.66
CA PRO A 124 -13.88 1.63 -36.00
C PRO A 124 -12.59 1.92 -36.78
N PRO A 125 -12.07 0.96 -37.56
CA PRO A 125 -10.84 1.16 -38.29
C PRO A 125 -11.10 2.19 -39.40
N ASN A 126 -10.31 3.26 -39.39
CA ASN A 126 -10.05 4.20 -40.48
C ASN A 126 -11.22 5.13 -40.91
N ALA A 127 -11.36 6.27 -40.22
CA ALA A 127 -12.01 7.46 -40.76
C ALA A 127 -11.04 8.47 -41.40
N ASP A 128 -9.71 8.30 -41.24
CA ASP A 128 -8.73 9.31 -41.67
C ASP A 128 -8.18 9.12 -43.10
N ALA A 129 -8.46 7.99 -43.76
CA ALA A 129 -7.93 7.73 -45.11
C ALA A 129 -8.73 8.40 -46.26
N ARG A 130 -9.88 9.03 -45.96
CA ARG A 130 -10.71 9.69 -47.00
C ARG A 130 -10.37 11.16 -47.21
N ASP A 131 -9.92 11.88 -46.19
CA ASP A 131 -9.69 13.34 -46.31
C ASP A 131 -8.36 13.66 -47.03
N GLU A 132 -7.38 12.77 -46.98
CA GLU A 132 -6.07 13.01 -47.61
C GLU A 132 -6.08 12.79 -49.13
N ARG A 133 -6.86 11.81 -49.61
CA ARG A 133 -7.01 11.55 -51.07
C ARG A 133 -7.80 12.64 -51.80
N GLU A 134 -8.67 13.35 -51.09
CA GLU A 134 -9.45 14.45 -51.67
C GLU A 134 -8.66 15.76 -51.70
N ARG A 135 -7.80 16.00 -50.69
CA ARG A 135 -6.82 17.10 -50.69
C ARG A 135 -5.76 16.94 -51.77
N GLU A 136 -5.26 15.73 -51.99
CA GLU A 136 -4.25 15.47 -53.02
C GLU A 136 -4.82 15.60 -54.45
N ARG A 137 -6.10 15.24 -54.64
CA ARG A 137 -6.82 15.47 -55.92
C ARG A 137 -7.05 16.95 -56.21
N ARG A 138 -7.39 17.77 -55.21
CA ARG A 138 -7.53 19.22 -55.40
C ARG A 138 -6.21 19.89 -55.76
N ASN A 139 -5.11 19.49 -55.14
CA ASN A 139 -3.80 20.10 -55.42
C ASN A 139 -3.27 19.77 -56.83
N ARG A 140 -3.51 18.57 -57.36
CA ARG A 140 -3.14 18.21 -58.75
C ARG A 140 -3.95 18.94 -59.82
N ALA A 141 -5.21 19.28 -59.55
CA ALA A 141 -6.02 20.07 -60.48
C ALA A 141 -5.54 21.52 -60.57
N SER A 142 -5.15 22.13 -59.44
CA SER A 142 -4.68 23.52 -59.40
C SER A 142 -3.29 23.74 -60.04
N SER A 143 -2.45 22.70 -60.11
CA SER A 143 -1.14 22.81 -60.78
C SER A 143 -1.23 22.75 -62.31
N ARG A 144 -2.30 22.19 -62.88
CA ARG A 144 -2.45 22.04 -64.34
C ARG A 144 -2.96 23.29 -65.04
N GLU A 145 -3.68 24.18 -64.34
CA GLU A 145 -4.17 25.45 -64.90
C GLU A 145 -3.12 26.57 -64.89
N LYS A 146 -2.01 26.42 -64.15
CA LYS A 146 -0.93 27.43 -64.11
C LYS A 146 0.13 27.26 -65.20
N GLU A 147 0.09 26.19 -65.97
CA GLU A 147 1.05 25.92 -67.06
C GLU A 147 0.53 26.26 -68.47
N THR A 148 -0.75 26.60 -68.62
CA THR A 148 -1.34 26.96 -69.94
C THR A 148 -1.60 28.46 -70.13
N SER A 149 -1.10 29.31 -69.22
CA SER A 149 -1.23 30.78 -69.32
C SER A 149 0.13 31.47 -69.25
N ARG A 150 1.14 30.84 -69.88
CA ARG A 150 2.46 31.43 -70.12
C ARG A 150 2.96 31.02 -71.51
N ASP A 151 2.29 31.54 -72.52
CA ASP A 151 2.83 31.83 -73.85
C ASP A 151 2.16 33.12 -74.36
#